data_AF-A0A7X3QMY8-F1
#
_entry.id   AF-A0A7X3QMY8-F1
#
_cell.length_a   1.000
_cell.length_b   1.000
_cell.length_c   1.000
_cell.angle_alpha   90.00
_cell.angle_beta   90.00
_cell.angle_gamma   90.00
#
_symmetry.space_group_name_H-M   'P 1'
#
loop_
_entity.id
_entity.type
_entity.pdbx_description
1 polymer ?
#
loop_
_entity_poly.entity_id
_entity_poly.type
_entity_poly.pdbx_seq_one_letter_code
_entity_poly.pdbx_strand_id
1 'polypeptide(L)'
;MTCTIDYQVVEPHYVDTTVEVLTERDRWPHGYLGLFFATIVEAPAYSGVTFRGFDSSLELGRHNPWIYFNGYGGKPGLTVHPSGVSRPELGRPTDPPDVYYYSDSSIRFVEPFFFGRVNDMVFGVLFRGCDRERVRFTVNPLSGFGSPAWDFFWIIEDPELGQMYTLPFRVLFKPFVSGEDILTEFRAYASTSHGVAQTG
;
A
#
# COMPACT_ATOMS: atom_id res chain seq x y z
N MET A 1 -18.31 8.63 11.23
CA MET A 1 -17.65 8.05 10.04
C MET A 1 -18.10 6.62 9.98
N THR A 2 -18.56 6.19 8.81
CA THR A 2 -18.90 4.79 8.56
C THR A 2 -17.84 4.21 7.64
N CYS A 3 -17.38 2.99 7.93
CA CYS A 3 -16.40 2.27 7.13
C CYS A 3 -16.91 0.85 6.90
N THR A 4 -17.00 0.43 5.64
CA THR A 4 -17.38 -0.93 5.24
C THR A 4 -16.23 -1.57 4.47
N ILE A 5 -16.07 -2.89 4.63
CA ILE A 5 -15.09 -3.69 3.91
C ILE A 5 -15.84 -4.88 3.35
N ASP A 6 -15.98 -4.92 2.02
CA ASP A 6 -16.57 -6.04 1.30
C ASP A 6 -15.45 -6.81 0.61
N TYR A 7 -15.55 -8.14 0.61
CA TYR A 7 -14.57 -8.98 -0.05
C TYR A 7 -15.22 -10.16 -0.77
N GLN A 8 -14.58 -10.59 -1.85
CA GLN A 8 -14.94 -11.77 -2.61
C GLN A 8 -13.71 -12.63 -2.85
N VAL A 9 -13.82 -13.92 -2.54
CA VAL A 9 -12.82 -14.91 -2.96
C VAL A 9 -13.00 -15.18 -4.45
N VAL A 10 -11.93 -15.01 -5.21
CA VAL A 10 -11.91 -15.16 -6.66
C VAL A 10 -10.87 -16.21 -7.02
N GLU A 11 -11.33 -17.27 -7.69
CA GLU A 11 -10.45 -18.35 -8.11
C GLU A 11 -9.37 -17.86 -9.09
N PRO A 12 -8.18 -18.49 -9.10
CA PRO A 12 -7.77 -19.58 -8.19
C PRO A 12 -7.18 -19.09 -6.86
N HIS A 13 -6.74 -17.83 -6.77
CA HIS A 13 -5.77 -17.40 -5.74
C HIS A 13 -5.98 -15.96 -5.24
N TYR A 14 -7.15 -15.38 -5.45
CA TYR A 14 -7.37 -13.95 -5.23
C TYR A 14 -8.46 -13.68 -4.20
N VAL A 15 -8.33 -12.54 -3.54
CA VAL A 15 -9.41 -11.92 -2.79
C VAL A 15 -9.54 -10.49 -3.28
N ASP A 16 -10.64 -10.18 -3.95
CA ASP A 16 -10.99 -8.80 -4.31
C ASP A 16 -11.64 -8.14 -3.11
N THR A 17 -11.12 -6.99 -2.70
CA THR A 17 -11.57 -6.24 -1.54
C THR A 17 -11.94 -4.83 -1.95
N THR A 18 -13.06 -4.32 -1.43
CA THR A 18 -13.48 -2.94 -1.57
C THR A 18 -13.68 -2.35 -0.18
N VAL A 19 -13.02 -1.22 0.07
CA VAL A 19 -13.24 -0.46 1.30
C VAL A 19 -13.99 0.81 0.95
N GLU A 20 -15.09 1.07 1.64
CA GLU A 20 -15.85 2.31 1.48
C GLU A 20 -15.90 3.08 2.79
N VAL A 21 -15.74 4.40 2.67
CA VAL A 21 -15.70 5.32 3.81
C VAL A 21 -16.61 6.50 3.55
N LEU A 22 -17.59 6.67 4.44
CA LEU A 22 -18.42 7.86 4.50
C LEU A 22 -17.91 8.79 5.59
N THR A 23 -17.51 9.99 5.18
CA THR A 23 -17.04 11.06 6.06
C THR A 23 -18.22 11.82 6.65
N GLU A 24 -18.44 11.68 7.95
CA GLU A 24 -19.51 12.38 8.69
C GLU A 24 -18.97 13.58 9.49
N ARG A 25 -17.71 13.95 9.24
CA ARG A 25 -16.99 15.01 9.92
C ARG A 25 -16.74 16.17 8.96
N ASP A 26 -16.89 17.40 9.44
CA ASP A 26 -16.77 18.63 8.66
C ASP A 26 -15.35 19.24 8.66
N ARG A 27 -14.44 18.73 9.50
CA ARG A 27 -13.09 19.28 9.67
C ARG A 27 -12.01 18.22 9.86
N TRP A 28 -10.92 18.37 9.12
CA TRP A 28 -9.71 17.55 9.21
C TRP A 28 -8.51 18.46 9.53
N PRO A 29 -8.02 18.50 10.79
CA PRO A 29 -7.02 19.49 11.23
C PRO A 29 -5.72 19.53 10.41
N HIS A 30 -5.40 18.43 9.73
CA HIS A 30 -4.21 18.29 8.89
C HIS A 30 -4.53 18.10 7.41
N GLY A 31 -5.79 18.31 7.00
CA GLY A 31 -6.20 18.26 5.59
C GLY A 31 -6.29 16.85 4.98
N TYR A 32 -6.35 15.79 5.80
CA TYR A 32 -6.52 14.43 5.27
C TYR A 32 -7.23 13.51 6.26
N LEU A 33 -7.72 12.40 5.73
CA LEU A 33 -8.09 11.18 6.43
C LEU A 33 -7.14 10.05 6.00
N GLY A 34 -6.45 9.44 6.97
CA GLY A 34 -5.59 8.29 6.76
C GLY A 34 -6.23 7.04 7.35
N LEU A 35 -6.46 6.02 6.50
CA LEU A 35 -6.84 4.69 6.94
C LEU A 35 -5.62 3.78 6.90
N PHE A 36 -5.44 2.96 7.94
CA PHE A 36 -4.31 2.05 8.08
C PHE A 36 -4.80 0.60 8.05
N PHE A 37 -4.17 -0.21 7.21
CA PHE A 37 -4.49 -1.62 7.02
C PHE A 37 -3.29 -2.46 7.40
N ALA A 38 -3.45 -3.23 8.47
CA ALA A 38 -2.39 -4.07 9.00
C ALA A 38 -2.48 -5.48 8.40
N THR A 39 -1.36 -5.99 7.88
CA THR A 39 -1.25 -7.38 7.42
C THR A 39 -0.11 -8.06 8.14
N ILE A 40 -0.41 -8.92 9.12
CA ILE A 40 0.59 -9.71 9.83
C ILE A 40 0.81 -11.00 9.07
N VAL A 41 2.05 -11.27 8.69
CA VAL A 41 2.43 -12.45 7.92
C VAL A 41 3.35 -13.32 8.75
N GLU A 42 2.98 -14.58 8.96
CA GLU A 42 3.76 -15.50 9.76
C GLU A 42 5.00 -16.03 9.00
N ALA A 43 6.17 -15.91 9.62
CA ALA A 43 7.44 -16.50 9.21
C ALA A 43 7.79 -16.38 7.71
N PRO A 44 7.76 -15.18 7.11
CA PRO A 44 8.12 -15.01 5.71
C PRO A 44 9.62 -15.18 5.48
N ALA A 45 10.01 -15.49 4.24
CA ALA A 45 11.43 -15.65 3.87
C ALA A 45 12.23 -14.34 3.99
N TYR A 46 11.56 -13.19 3.95
CA TYR A 46 12.10 -11.86 4.15
C TYR A 46 11.12 -11.05 4.97
N SER A 47 11.61 -10.27 5.95
CA SER A 47 10.73 -9.55 6.88
C SER A 47 10.08 -8.30 6.28
N GLY A 48 10.56 -7.84 5.13
CA GLY A 48 10.01 -6.70 4.42
C GLY A 48 9.18 -7.10 3.20
N VAL A 49 8.90 -6.11 2.36
CA VAL A 49 8.17 -6.27 1.10
C VAL A 49 9.06 -5.97 -0.10
N THR A 50 8.64 -6.47 -1.25
CA THR A 50 9.25 -6.22 -2.56
C THR A 50 8.27 -5.49 -3.46
N PHE A 51 8.73 -4.47 -4.18
CA PHE A 51 7.92 -3.71 -5.15
C PHE A 51 8.80 -3.07 -6.23
N ARG A 52 8.16 -2.51 -7.26
CA ARG A 52 8.87 -1.73 -8.27
C ARG A 52 9.06 -0.29 -7.83
N GLY A 53 10.29 0.20 -7.82
CA GLY A 53 10.60 1.52 -7.30
C GLY A 53 12.04 1.98 -7.51
N PHE A 54 12.39 3.05 -6.83
CA PHE A 54 13.74 3.62 -6.76
C PHE A 54 13.92 4.40 -5.45
N ASP A 55 15.15 4.76 -5.14
CA ASP A 55 15.48 5.68 -4.05
C ASP A 55 15.64 7.08 -4.62
N SER A 56 14.79 8.04 -4.22
CA SER A 56 14.84 9.40 -4.75
C SER A 56 16.01 10.22 -4.21
N SER A 57 16.78 9.69 -3.25
CA SER A 57 17.99 10.33 -2.72
C SER A 57 19.26 9.97 -3.49
N LEU A 58 19.22 8.95 -4.36
CA LEU A 58 20.39 8.47 -5.09
C LEU A 58 20.39 9.00 -6.53
N GLU A 59 21.50 9.63 -6.94
CA GLU A 59 21.67 10.16 -8.31
C GLU A 59 21.79 9.04 -9.37
N LEU A 60 22.27 7.86 -8.97
CA LEU A 60 22.44 6.69 -9.83
C LEU A 60 21.40 5.62 -9.45
N GLY A 61 20.30 5.53 -10.20
CA GLY A 61 19.25 4.59 -9.84
C GLY A 61 18.42 4.11 -11.02
N ARG A 62 18.97 3.27 -11.91
CA ARG A 62 18.15 2.61 -12.96
C ARG A 62 18.52 1.16 -13.33
N HIS A 63 19.39 0.46 -12.59
CA HIS A 63 19.84 -0.87 -13.04
C HIS A 63 19.02 -2.06 -12.50
N ASN A 64 18.20 -1.88 -11.46
CA ASN A 64 17.18 -2.86 -11.07
C ASN A 64 15.96 -2.11 -10.49
N PRO A 65 14.75 -2.23 -11.08
CA PRO A 65 13.57 -1.56 -10.55
C PRO A 65 13.00 -2.25 -9.31
N TRP A 66 13.48 -3.43 -8.91
CA TRP A 66 12.96 -4.14 -7.75
C TRP A 66 13.63 -3.65 -6.46
N ILE A 67 12.82 -3.12 -5.55
CA ILE A 67 13.23 -2.67 -4.23
C ILE A 67 12.82 -3.72 -3.21
N TYR A 68 13.78 -4.13 -2.37
CA TYR A 68 13.53 -4.90 -1.16
C TYR A 68 13.54 -3.93 0.02
N PHE A 69 12.40 -3.77 0.69
CA PHE A 69 12.20 -2.75 1.71
C PHE A 69 11.71 -3.39 3.01
N ASN A 70 12.53 -3.30 4.05
CA ASN A 70 12.19 -3.75 5.41
C ASN A 70 12.13 -2.57 6.40
N GLY A 71 12.32 -1.32 5.97
CA GLY A 71 12.38 -0.14 6.85
C GLY A 71 13.62 -0.05 7.75
N TYR A 72 14.39 -1.13 7.91
CA TYR A 72 15.57 -1.23 8.77
C TYR A 72 16.80 -1.53 7.90
N GLY A 73 17.36 -0.47 7.33
CA GLY A 73 18.60 -0.54 6.58
C GLY A 73 18.95 0.82 6.00
N GLY A 74 19.81 1.59 6.69
CA GLY A 74 20.42 2.84 6.20
C GLY A 74 19.48 3.95 5.67
N LYS A 75 18.17 3.77 5.72
CA LYS A 75 17.15 4.58 5.03
C LYS A 75 16.23 5.21 6.09
N PRO A 76 16.05 6.54 6.10
CA PRO A 76 15.54 7.26 7.27
C PRO A 76 14.02 7.19 7.50
N GLY A 77 13.32 6.15 7.01
CA GLY A 77 11.87 6.04 7.21
C GLY A 77 11.27 4.67 6.91
N LEU A 78 10.08 4.44 7.45
CA LEU A 78 9.31 3.19 7.38
C LEU A 78 8.20 3.21 6.32
N THR A 79 7.85 4.39 5.80
CA THR A 79 6.78 4.60 4.82
C THR A 79 7.35 4.88 3.42
N VAL A 80 6.86 4.13 2.43
CA VAL A 80 7.19 4.25 1.01
C VAL A 80 6.10 5.04 0.29
N HIS A 81 6.52 5.96 -0.57
CA HIS A 81 5.62 6.89 -1.25
C HIS A 81 5.51 6.59 -2.76
N PRO A 82 4.41 6.99 -3.43
CA PRO A 82 4.32 6.88 -4.88
C PRO A 82 5.30 7.83 -5.57
N SER A 83 5.86 7.40 -6.70
CA SER A 83 6.81 8.21 -7.49
C SER A 83 6.17 9.45 -8.14
N GLY A 84 4.83 9.49 -8.26
CA GLY A 84 4.09 10.61 -8.83
C GLY A 84 3.91 11.81 -7.88
N VAL A 85 4.18 11.63 -6.58
CA VAL A 85 3.96 12.67 -5.56
C VAL A 85 5.29 13.31 -5.19
N SER A 86 5.45 14.59 -5.51
CA SER A 86 6.69 15.35 -5.30
C SER A 86 6.91 15.76 -3.84
N ARG A 87 5.83 15.99 -3.09
CA ARG A 87 5.81 16.31 -1.66
C ARG A 87 4.91 15.31 -0.94
N PRO A 88 5.43 14.13 -0.62
CA PRO A 88 4.59 13.05 -0.14
C PRO A 88 4.32 13.09 1.37
N GLU A 89 4.95 14.03 2.08
CA GLU A 89 4.77 14.28 3.50
C GLU A 89 3.37 14.82 3.78
N LEU A 90 2.68 14.22 4.74
CA LEU A 90 1.34 14.64 5.17
C LEU A 90 1.44 15.69 6.27
N GLY A 91 0.40 16.51 6.43
CA GLY A 91 0.33 17.50 7.51
C GLY A 91 0.54 16.84 8.88
N ARG A 92 1.36 17.43 9.74
CA ARG A 92 1.71 16.84 11.05
C ARG A 92 1.38 17.81 12.18
N PRO A 93 1.09 17.32 13.40
CA PRO A 93 1.11 18.17 14.58
C PRO A 93 2.54 18.68 14.87
N THR A 94 2.65 19.73 15.69
CA THR A 94 3.92 20.39 16.05
C THR A 94 4.93 19.46 16.75
N ASP A 95 4.47 18.35 17.32
CA ASP A 95 5.28 17.31 17.94
C ASP A 95 4.67 15.94 17.57
N PRO A 96 4.98 15.42 16.36
CA PRO A 96 4.38 14.18 15.89
C PRO A 96 4.90 13.00 16.72
N PRO A 97 4.00 12.09 17.16
CA PRO A 97 4.45 10.86 17.80
C PRO A 97 5.32 10.06 16.83
N ASP A 98 6.31 9.34 17.37
CA ASP A 98 7.19 8.46 16.59
C ASP A 98 6.43 7.19 16.18
N VAL A 99 5.64 7.31 15.11
CA VAL A 99 4.81 6.24 14.55
C VAL A 99 5.05 6.11 13.05
N TYR A 100 4.80 4.92 12.49
CA TYR A 100 5.00 4.60 11.06
C TYR A 100 4.45 5.67 10.11
N TYR A 101 3.28 6.20 10.44
CA TYR A 101 2.56 7.22 9.68
C TYR A 101 3.37 8.49 9.41
N TYR A 102 4.28 8.87 10.31
CA TYR A 102 5.13 10.07 10.19
C TYR A 102 6.60 9.71 9.89
N SER A 103 6.88 8.48 9.48
CA SER A 103 8.22 7.97 9.19
C SER A 103 8.43 7.89 7.67
N ASP A 104 8.66 9.03 7.02
CA ASP A 104 8.74 9.11 5.55
C ASP A 104 10.13 8.66 5.06
N SER A 105 10.16 7.71 4.12
CA SER A 105 11.41 7.27 3.48
C SER A 105 11.68 8.03 2.18
N SER A 106 12.92 7.98 1.68
CA SER A 106 13.27 8.42 0.33
C SER A 106 12.82 7.45 -0.77
N ILE A 107 12.24 6.31 -0.40
CA ILE A 107 11.89 5.26 -1.36
C ILE A 107 10.58 5.61 -2.06
N ARG A 108 10.56 5.39 -3.37
CA ARG A 108 9.41 5.65 -4.23
C ARG A 108 9.01 4.39 -4.97
N PHE A 109 7.74 4.01 -4.91
CA PHE A 109 7.19 2.94 -5.76
C PHE A 109 6.63 3.54 -7.06
N VAL A 110 6.79 2.80 -8.16
CA VAL A 110 6.32 3.19 -9.50
C VAL A 110 4.96 2.59 -9.80
N GLU A 111 4.77 1.33 -9.40
CA GLU A 111 3.52 0.59 -9.56
C GLU A 111 2.91 0.35 -8.17
N PRO A 112 1.60 0.57 -7.98
CA PRO A 112 0.98 0.46 -6.68
C PRO A 112 0.67 -1.01 -6.35
N PHE A 113 1.72 -1.77 -6.12
CA PHE A 113 1.64 -3.10 -5.52
C PHE A 113 2.88 -3.38 -4.69
N PHE A 114 2.76 -4.31 -3.76
CA PHE A 114 3.89 -4.93 -3.08
C PHE A 114 3.62 -6.42 -2.87
N PHE A 115 4.67 -7.18 -2.66
CA PHE A 115 4.57 -8.61 -2.34
C PHE A 115 5.69 -9.08 -1.43
N GLY A 116 5.48 -10.23 -0.80
CA GLY A 116 6.49 -10.93 -0.03
C GLY A 116 6.33 -12.44 -0.16
N ARG A 117 7.41 -13.18 0.09
CA ARG A 117 7.43 -14.65 -0.03
C ARG A 117 7.13 -15.30 1.31
N VAL A 118 6.24 -16.29 1.28
CA VAL A 118 5.90 -17.14 2.42
C VAL A 118 6.10 -18.58 1.96
N ASN A 119 7.19 -19.21 2.39
CA ASN A 119 7.65 -20.49 1.85
C ASN A 119 7.78 -20.45 0.30
N ASP A 120 7.12 -21.38 -0.40
CA ASP A 120 7.06 -21.46 -1.86
C ASP A 120 5.93 -20.63 -2.48
N MET A 121 5.20 -19.88 -1.64
CA MET A 121 4.08 -19.02 -2.04
C MET A 121 4.50 -17.54 -2.04
N VAL A 122 3.66 -16.72 -2.65
CA VAL A 122 3.74 -15.27 -2.64
C VAL A 122 2.43 -14.69 -2.18
N PHE A 123 2.50 -13.81 -1.19
CA PHE A 123 1.42 -12.93 -0.79
C PHE A 123 1.66 -11.55 -1.40
N GLY A 124 0.64 -10.94 -1.98
CA GLY A 124 0.75 -9.60 -2.55
C GLY A 124 -0.54 -8.82 -2.46
N VAL A 125 -0.40 -7.49 -2.44
CA VAL A 125 -1.51 -6.53 -2.48
C VAL A 125 -1.35 -5.68 -3.72
N LEU A 126 -2.38 -5.68 -4.57
CA LEU A 126 -2.43 -4.99 -5.85
C LEU A 126 -3.50 -3.91 -5.79
N PHE A 127 -3.13 -2.65 -6.01
CA PHE A 127 -4.06 -1.55 -6.13
C PHE A 127 -4.28 -1.20 -7.61
N ARG A 128 -5.31 -0.43 -7.93
CA ARG A 128 -5.48 0.08 -9.30
C ARG A 128 -4.49 1.22 -9.56
N GLY A 129 -4.13 1.40 -10.83
CA GLY A 129 -3.24 2.48 -11.25
C GLY A 129 -3.76 3.88 -10.86
N CYS A 130 -5.09 4.08 -10.91
CA CYS A 130 -5.73 5.34 -10.51
C CYS A 130 -5.62 5.64 -9.01
N ASP A 131 -5.41 4.62 -8.17
CA ASP A 131 -5.30 4.79 -6.71
C ASP A 131 -3.85 4.95 -6.24
N ARG A 132 -2.87 4.89 -7.17
CA ARG A 132 -1.43 4.94 -6.89
C ARG A 132 -1.04 6.07 -5.95
N GLU A 133 -1.58 7.27 -6.19
CA GLU A 133 -1.20 8.47 -5.47
C GLU A 133 -1.83 8.55 -4.07
N ARG A 134 -2.85 7.72 -3.81
CA ARG A 134 -3.62 7.66 -2.55
C ARG A 134 -3.12 6.56 -1.61
N VAL A 135 -2.19 5.71 -2.03
CA VAL A 135 -1.66 4.64 -1.18
C VAL A 135 -0.21 4.88 -0.76
N ARG A 136 0.16 4.34 0.39
CA ARG A 136 1.54 4.32 0.91
C ARG A 136 1.81 2.93 1.48
N PHE A 137 3.03 2.41 1.34
CA PHE A 137 3.39 1.11 1.92
C PHE A 137 4.20 1.33 3.18
N THR A 138 3.99 0.53 4.21
CA THR A 138 4.82 0.55 5.40
C THR A 138 5.08 -0.88 5.88
N VAL A 139 6.18 -1.07 6.59
CA VAL A 139 6.53 -2.37 7.15
C VAL A 139 6.94 -2.21 8.59
N ASN A 140 6.51 -3.16 9.42
CA ASN A 140 7.09 -3.37 10.74
C ASN A 140 7.75 -4.76 10.75
N PRO A 141 9.05 -4.86 10.48
CA PRO A 141 9.73 -6.16 10.43
C PRO A 141 9.89 -6.81 11.80
N LEU A 142 9.69 -6.05 12.89
CA LEU A 142 9.88 -6.51 14.27
C LEU A 142 8.56 -6.84 14.97
N SER A 143 7.41 -6.73 14.28
CA SER A 143 6.15 -7.17 14.88
C SER A 143 6.15 -8.68 15.09
N GLY A 144 5.40 -9.12 16.11
CA GLY A 144 4.86 -10.48 16.19
C GLY A 144 5.88 -11.63 16.23
N PHE A 145 7.05 -11.48 16.87
CA PHE A 145 8.03 -12.58 17.09
C PHE A 145 8.26 -13.49 15.88
N GLY A 146 8.70 -12.90 14.76
CA GLY A 146 8.86 -13.62 13.48
C GLY A 146 7.67 -13.46 12.53
N SER A 147 6.69 -12.62 12.89
CA SER A 147 5.53 -12.29 12.05
C SER A 147 5.51 -10.79 11.72
N PRO A 148 6.29 -10.33 10.73
CA PRO A 148 6.33 -8.93 10.33
C PRO A 148 4.96 -8.44 9.83
N ALA A 149 4.78 -7.14 9.89
CA ALA A 149 3.60 -6.46 9.35
C ALA A 149 3.94 -5.83 8.00
N TRP A 150 3.12 -6.13 6.99
CA TRP A 150 3.20 -5.62 5.63
C TRP A 150 1.96 -4.78 5.34
N ASP A 151 2.05 -3.51 5.69
CA ASP A 151 0.89 -2.67 5.85
C ASP A 151 0.80 -1.63 4.73
N PHE A 152 -0.36 -1.01 4.62
CA PHE A 152 -0.51 0.16 3.77
C PHE A 152 -1.42 1.20 4.40
N PHE A 153 -1.22 2.44 3.97
CA PHE A 153 -2.13 3.53 4.25
C PHE A 153 -2.94 3.85 2.99
N TRP A 154 -4.22 4.16 3.19
CA TRP A 154 -5.05 4.85 2.21
C TRP A 154 -5.27 6.29 2.69
N ILE A 155 -4.86 7.24 1.87
CA ILE A 155 -4.89 8.67 2.15
C ILE A 155 -5.98 9.31 1.29
N ILE A 156 -6.91 9.98 1.95
CA ILE A 156 -7.93 10.84 1.36
C ILE A 156 -7.57 12.26 1.75
N GLU A 157 -7.10 13.06 0.80
CA GLU A 157 -6.81 14.48 1.00
C GLU A 157 -8.09 15.31 0.93
N ASP A 158 -8.16 16.36 1.74
CA ASP A 158 -9.28 17.29 1.91
C ASP A 158 -10.66 16.62 1.89
N PRO A 159 -10.95 15.68 2.83
CA PRO A 159 -12.17 14.92 2.78
C PRO A 159 -13.42 15.78 3.02
N GLU A 160 -14.33 15.80 2.05
CA GLU A 160 -15.59 16.52 2.10
C GLU A 160 -16.64 15.85 3.00
N LEU A 161 -17.50 16.62 3.66
CA LEU A 161 -18.60 16.11 4.49
C LEU A 161 -19.66 15.41 3.63
N GLY A 162 -20.05 14.20 4.01
CA GLY A 162 -21.09 13.41 3.34
C GLY A 162 -20.62 12.72 2.06
N GLN A 163 -19.33 12.83 1.71
CA GLN A 163 -18.76 12.18 0.54
C GLN A 163 -18.39 10.72 0.85
N MET A 164 -18.77 9.82 -0.06
CA MET A 164 -18.31 8.44 -0.05
C MET A 164 -16.98 8.33 -0.81
N TYR A 165 -16.00 7.69 -0.20
CA TYR A 165 -14.74 7.32 -0.83
C TYR A 165 -14.64 5.81 -0.92
N THR A 166 -14.06 5.30 -2.01
CA THR A 166 -13.94 3.86 -2.25
C THR A 166 -12.50 3.52 -2.65
N LEU A 167 -11.92 2.49 -2.03
CA LEU A 167 -10.64 1.91 -2.41
C LEU A 167 -10.81 0.42 -2.74
N PRO A 168 -10.78 0.06 -4.03
CA PRO A 168 -10.67 -1.33 -4.47
C PRO A 168 -9.21 -1.78 -4.49
N PHE A 169 -8.95 -2.99 -4.01
CA PHE A 169 -7.67 -3.66 -4.16
C PHE A 169 -7.84 -5.17 -4.24
N ARG A 170 -6.81 -5.85 -4.73
CA ARG A 170 -6.75 -7.32 -4.80
C ARG A 170 -5.63 -7.83 -3.93
N VAL A 171 -5.95 -8.81 -3.09
CA VAL A 171 -4.95 -9.65 -2.45
C VAL A 171 -4.74 -10.90 -3.30
N LEU A 172 -3.49 -11.35 -3.45
CA LEU A 172 -3.17 -12.62 -4.09
C LEU A 172 -2.37 -13.51 -3.14
N PHE A 173 -2.60 -14.81 -3.23
CA PHE A 173 -1.78 -15.84 -2.59
C PHE A 173 -1.63 -17.07 -3.48
N LYS A 174 -0.51 -17.13 -4.23
CA LYS A 174 -0.25 -18.16 -5.25
C LYS A 174 1.16 -18.74 -5.11
N PRO A 175 1.51 -19.84 -5.82
CA PRO A 175 2.90 -20.27 -5.92
C PRO A 175 3.79 -19.17 -6.50
N PHE A 176 4.96 -18.94 -5.90
CA PHE A 176 5.89 -17.90 -6.36
C PHE A 176 6.67 -18.37 -7.59
N VAL A 177 6.62 -17.57 -8.66
CA VAL A 177 7.41 -17.80 -9.88
C VAL A 177 8.54 -16.76 -10.00
N SER A 178 8.19 -15.47 -10.04
CA SER A 178 9.16 -14.37 -10.12
C SER A 178 8.49 -13.03 -9.81
N GLY A 179 9.28 -11.95 -9.64
CA GLY A 179 8.71 -10.59 -9.57
C GLY A 179 7.97 -10.19 -10.86
N GLU A 180 8.42 -10.65 -12.02
CA GLU A 180 7.76 -10.37 -13.31
C GLU A 180 6.40 -11.07 -13.43
N ASP A 181 6.23 -12.24 -12.81
CA ASP A 181 4.93 -12.90 -12.68
C ASP A 181 3.96 -12.00 -11.89
N ILE A 182 4.40 -11.44 -10.76
CA ILE A 182 3.57 -10.49 -9.98
C ILE A 182 3.25 -9.22 -10.76
N LEU A 183 4.20 -8.69 -11.53
CA LEU A 183 3.96 -7.54 -12.40
C LEU A 183 2.90 -7.85 -13.47
N THR A 184 2.86 -9.09 -13.96
CA THR A 184 1.85 -9.55 -14.92
C THR A 184 0.47 -9.63 -14.25
N GLU A 185 0.38 -10.18 -13.05
CA GLU A 185 -0.84 -10.20 -12.23
C GLU A 185 -1.37 -8.77 -11.98
N PHE A 186 -0.48 -7.86 -11.59
CA PHE A 186 -0.81 -6.44 -11.40
C PHE A 186 -1.39 -5.81 -12.67
N ARG A 187 -0.74 -6.00 -13.81
CA ARG A 187 -1.21 -5.43 -15.09
C ARG A 187 -2.56 -5.99 -15.51
N ALA A 188 -2.78 -7.29 -15.30
CA ALA A 188 -4.08 -7.91 -15.54
C ALA A 188 -5.16 -7.29 -14.64
N TYR A 189 -4.91 -7.17 -13.34
CA TYR A 189 -5.84 -6.52 -12.41
C TYR A 189 -6.12 -5.06 -12.79
N ALA A 190 -5.07 -4.27 -13.05
CA ALA A 190 -5.17 -2.85 -13.39
C ALA A 190 -5.94 -2.60 -14.71
N SER A 191 -5.97 -3.57 -15.62
CA SER A 191 -6.73 -3.50 -16.87
C SER A 191 -8.22 -3.85 -16.72
N THR A 192 -8.64 -4.38 -15.57
CA THR A 192 -10.03 -4.78 -15.34
C THR A 192 -10.90 -3.56 -15.07
N SER A 193 -11.70 -3.17 -16.06
CA SER A 193 -12.78 -2.18 -15.90
C SER A 193 -13.85 -2.75 -14.97
N HIS A 194 -13.76 -2.46 -13.68
CA HIS A 194 -14.90 -2.67 -12.78
C HIS A 194 -15.83 -1.48 -12.99
N GLY A 195 -16.90 -1.71 -13.75
CA GLY A 195 -17.98 -0.74 -13.89
C GLY A 195 -18.45 -0.33 -12.51
N VAL A 196 -18.28 0.95 -12.18
CA VAL A 196 -19.05 1.56 -11.10
C VAL A 196 -20.50 1.43 -11.54
N ALA A 197 -21.26 0.57 -10.85
CA ALA A 197 -22.70 0.57 -11.00
C ALA A 197 -23.17 1.98 -10.56
N GLN A 198 -23.44 2.84 -11.53
CA GLN A 198 -24.19 4.06 -11.27
C GLN A 198 -25.61 3.62 -10.96
N THR A 199 -25.95 3.56 -9.68
CA THR A 199 -27.33 3.54 -9.24
C THR A 199 -27.89 4.94 -9.47
N GLY A 200 -28.76 5.07 -10.49
CA GLY A 200 -29.62 6.23 -10.69
C GLY A 200 -30.84 6.23 -9.78
#